data_AF-A0A952JEN7-F1
#
_entry.id   AF-A0A952JEN7-F1
#
_cell.length_a   1.000
_cell.length_b   1.000
_cell.length_c   1.000
_cell.angle_alpha   90.00
_cell.angle_beta   90.00
_cell.angle_gamma   90.00
#
_symmetry.space_group_name_H-M   'P 1'
#
loop_
_entity.id
_entity.type
_entity.pdbx_description
1 polymer ?
#
loop_
_entity_poly.entity_id
_entity_poly.type
_entity_poly.pdbx_seq_one_letter_code
_entity_poly.pdbx_strand_id
1 'polypeptide(L)'
;MKFVYFLLFIMITHAGIGQSESVSVSISRNDSKTTYRTSDAFNSFNIEIRGTIEVSDDDRDITSLSNDGYFEVTKTSFGTRRTIKITREGSVLIKRYYEGRTEINFDPEGRKWLAEVLPEVVRTTTIAADSRVNRFFAKGGTQAVLNEIELIKSDHVKSHYARLLMKKPVLEKDYEAVVLKVTGNMNSDHYLSQFLQDNLDKFLRNKEAAVAVFAVTNKMNSDHYKTQVIKEALRVQPASTESVKVALASASKINSDHYKTEVLSSLMEQRNLTDEVLAEMITTSKSISSDHYRSVVLRKALERDLSPVAHQRTVESIKDINSDHYKSEVIRSMIRQTIDEKVLNELLPVTRSIKSDHYRTEVLTRLLERQNLSDAAFKLVLESASGMGSDHYKSEVLRKAMDQSDLSDPKIISLLAAAKSINSDHYLTEVLVSTAPRVRSGSESLKNAYREAARKISSETYYGRALRALDR
;
A
#
# COMPACT_ATOMS: atom_id res chain seq x y z
N MET A 1 -26.68 19.53 -4.70
CA MET A 1 -27.09 18.14 -4.97
C MET A 1 -26.26 17.62 -6.14
N LYS A 2 -25.39 16.65 -5.91
CA LYS A 2 -24.54 16.07 -6.95
C LYS A 2 -25.35 15.01 -7.71
N PHE A 3 -25.59 15.23 -8.99
CA PHE A 3 -26.02 14.18 -9.91
C PHE A 3 -24.90 13.12 -9.97
N VAL A 4 -25.20 11.90 -9.55
CA VAL A 4 -24.26 10.77 -9.71
C VAL A 4 -24.71 9.96 -10.91
N TYR A 5 -24.09 10.23 -12.06
CA TYR A 5 -24.19 9.35 -13.22
C TYR A 5 -23.13 8.25 -13.06
N PHE A 6 -23.56 7.00 -12.89
CA PHE A 6 -22.66 5.86 -12.98
C PHE A 6 -22.87 5.23 -14.36
N LEU A 7 -22.01 5.60 -15.32
CA LEU A 7 -21.92 4.90 -16.60
C LEU A 7 -20.88 3.79 -16.43
N LEU A 8 -21.33 2.54 -16.39
CA LEU A 8 -20.45 1.38 -16.34
C LEU A 8 -20.57 0.63 -17.68
N PHE A 9 -19.53 0.71 -18.50
CA PHE A 9 -19.38 -0.17 -19.66
C PHE A 9 -18.81 -1.51 -19.17
N ILE A 10 -19.60 -2.58 -19.28
CA ILE A 10 -19.09 -3.94 -19.08
C ILE A 10 -18.88 -4.54 -20.47
N MET A 11 -17.61 -4.66 -20.89
CA MET A 11 -17.21 -5.47 -22.04
C MET A 11 -17.09 -6.92 -21.60
N ILE A 12 -17.96 -7.81 -22.10
CA ILE A 12 -17.81 -9.25 -21.94
C ILE A 12 -17.16 -9.78 -23.22
N THR A 13 -15.85 -10.04 -23.20
CA THR A 13 -15.16 -10.68 -24.33
C THR A 13 -15.30 -12.20 -24.22
N HIS A 14 -16.07 -12.82 -25.12
CA HIS A 14 -15.96 -14.26 -25.36
C HIS A 14 -14.80 -14.50 -26.33
N ALA A 15 -13.84 -15.34 -25.94
CA ALA A 15 -12.79 -15.81 -26.84
C ALA A 15 -13.38 -16.82 -27.83
N GLY A 16 -13.93 -16.30 -28.93
CA GLY A 16 -14.47 -17.03 -30.06
C GLY A 16 -14.85 -16.01 -31.12
N ILE A 17 -14.61 -16.31 -32.39
CA ILE A 17 -14.87 -15.38 -33.51
C ILE A 17 -16.36 -15.00 -33.51
N GLY A 18 -16.67 -13.84 -32.95
CA GLY A 18 -18.00 -13.27 -32.79
C GLY A 18 -17.87 -11.87 -32.19
N GLN A 19 -18.55 -10.89 -32.78
CA GLN A 19 -18.51 -9.49 -32.33
C GLN A 19 -18.76 -9.39 -30.82
N SER A 20 -17.96 -8.59 -30.11
CA SER A 20 -18.20 -8.29 -28.69
C SER A 20 -19.56 -7.59 -28.55
N GLU A 21 -20.56 -8.28 -28.02
CA GLU A 21 -21.85 -7.65 -27.71
C GLU A 21 -21.67 -6.70 -26.52
N SER A 22 -21.79 -5.39 -26.78
CA SER A 22 -21.74 -4.38 -25.73
C SER A 22 -23.09 -4.31 -25.02
N VAL A 23 -23.14 -4.72 -23.75
CA VAL A 23 -24.30 -4.49 -22.89
C VAL A 23 -24.15 -3.12 -22.22
N SER A 24 -25.07 -2.20 -22.49
CA SER A 24 -25.11 -0.91 -21.79
C SER A 24 -25.90 -1.05 -20.49
N VAL A 25 -25.37 -0.52 -19.38
CA VAL A 25 -26.09 -0.46 -18.10
C VAL A 25 -26.07 0.99 -17.61
N SER A 26 -27.24 1.54 -17.31
CA SER A 26 -27.37 2.86 -16.69
C SER A 26 -28.33 2.83 -15.51
N ILE A 27 -27.95 3.52 -14.44
CA ILE A 27 -28.81 3.75 -13.28
C ILE A 27 -28.90 5.26 -13.11
N SER A 28 -30.11 5.80 -13.15
CA SER A 28 -30.37 7.20 -12.84
C SER A 28 -31.29 7.32 -11.64
N ARG A 29 -30.97 8.27 -10.76
CA ARG A 29 -31.77 8.57 -9.57
C ARG A 29 -32.05 10.06 -9.51
N ASN A 30 -33.32 10.42 -9.42
CA ASN A 30 -33.75 11.77 -9.02
C ASN A 30 -34.51 11.68 -7.69
N ASP A 31 -34.97 12.81 -7.16
CA ASP A 31 -35.57 12.91 -5.82
C ASP A 31 -36.78 11.99 -5.59
N SER A 32 -37.42 11.50 -6.65
CA SER A 32 -38.61 10.65 -6.55
C SER A 32 -38.51 9.32 -7.29
N LYS A 33 -37.51 9.09 -8.15
CA LYS A 33 -37.53 7.96 -9.09
C LYS A 33 -36.15 7.40 -9.34
N THR A 34 -36.06 6.07 -9.33
CA THR A 34 -34.89 5.31 -9.75
C THR A 34 -35.21 4.57 -11.04
N THR A 35 -34.34 4.72 -12.04
CA THR A 35 -34.48 4.01 -13.32
C THR A 35 -33.24 3.15 -13.55
N TYR A 36 -33.46 1.88 -13.86
CA TYR A 36 -32.44 0.93 -14.30
C TYR A 36 -32.69 0.64 -15.77
N ARG A 37 -31.66 0.76 -16.61
CA ARG A 37 -31.75 0.39 -18.01
C ARG A 37 -30.58 -0.50 -18.38
N THR A 38 -30.90 -1.61 -19.01
CA THR A 38 -29.93 -2.49 -19.65
C THR A 38 -30.34 -2.69 -21.09
N SER A 39 -29.40 -2.63 -22.03
CA SER A 39 -29.69 -2.95 -23.43
C SER A 39 -28.50 -3.54 -24.14
N ASP A 40 -28.77 -4.45 -25.07
CA ASP A 40 -27.84 -5.00 -26.05
C ASP A 40 -28.46 -4.88 -27.46
N ALA A 41 -27.85 -5.52 -28.46
CA ALA A 41 -28.29 -5.44 -29.86
C ALA A 41 -29.72 -5.97 -30.10
N PHE A 42 -30.21 -6.90 -29.28
CA PHE A 42 -31.46 -7.62 -29.48
C PHE A 42 -32.44 -7.52 -28.31
N ASN A 43 -31.98 -7.04 -27.15
CA ASN A 43 -32.74 -6.98 -25.92
C ASN A 43 -32.65 -5.60 -25.24
N SER A 44 -33.72 -5.24 -24.55
CA SER A 44 -33.68 -4.15 -23.57
C SER A 44 -34.48 -4.52 -22.33
N PHE A 45 -34.01 -4.08 -21.17
CA PHE A 45 -34.62 -4.30 -19.88
C PHE A 45 -34.61 -2.99 -19.10
N ASN A 46 -35.78 -2.39 -18.92
CA ASN A 46 -35.96 -1.11 -18.26
C ASN A 46 -36.85 -1.30 -17.05
N ILE A 47 -36.39 -0.82 -15.90
CA ILE A 47 -37.12 -0.87 -14.64
C ILE A 47 -37.19 0.54 -14.09
N GLU A 48 -38.38 0.97 -13.73
CA GLU A 48 -38.65 2.26 -13.14
C GLU A 48 -39.39 2.07 -11.82
N ILE A 49 -38.84 2.66 -10.77
CA ILE A 49 -39.32 2.49 -9.41
C ILE A 49 -39.42 3.84 -8.71
N ARG A 50 -40.51 4.05 -8.00
CA ARG A 50 -40.69 5.10 -6.98
C ARG A 50 -41.32 4.50 -5.73
N GLY A 51 -40.91 5.00 -4.58
CA GLY A 51 -41.46 4.58 -3.30
C GLY A 51 -40.97 3.21 -2.81
N THR A 52 -41.57 2.74 -1.72
CA THR A 52 -41.29 1.41 -1.13
C THR A 52 -42.16 0.37 -1.81
N ILE A 53 -41.57 -0.79 -2.13
CA ILE A 53 -42.25 -1.90 -2.81
C ILE A 53 -42.01 -3.17 -2.01
N GLU A 54 -43.10 -3.92 -1.75
CA GLU A 54 -43.06 -5.25 -1.15
C GLU A 54 -43.48 -6.30 -2.18
N VAL A 55 -42.82 -7.46 -2.10
CA VAL A 55 -43.03 -8.59 -3.01
C VAL A 55 -43.54 -9.81 -2.26
N SER A 56 -44.19 -10.73 -2.97
CA SER A 56 -44.65 -12.01 -2.42
C SER A 56 -43.48 -12.89 -1.98
N ASP A 57 -43.79 -13.91 -1.19
CA ASP A 57 -42.80 -14.81 -0.59
C ASP A 57 -41.96 -15.62 -1.59
N ASP A 58 -42.44 -15.75 -2.82
CA ASP A 58 -41.82 -16.44 -3.94
C ASP A 58 -41.25 -15.47 -5.00
N ASP A 59 -41.28 -14.16 -4.74
CA ASP A 59 -40.87 -13.09 -5.66
C ASP A 59 -41.64 -13.11 -7.00
N ARG A 60 -42.90 -13.57 -7.01
CA ARG A 60 -43.75 -13.68 -8.21
C ARG A 60 -44.89 -12.67 -8.31
N ASP A 61 -45.12 -11.89 -7.26
CA ASP A 61 -46.08 -10.79 -7.29
C ASP A 61 -45.62 -9.59 -6.45
N ILE A 62 -46.17 -8.41 -6.74
CA ILE A 62 -46.05 -7.21 -5.90
C ILE A 62 -47.28 -7.12 -5.00
N THR A 63 -47.05 -7.10 -3.69
CA THR A 63 -48.09 -7.15 -2.65
C THR A 63 -48.40 -5.79 -2.06
N SER A 64 -47.46 -4.83 -2.11
CA SER A 64 -47.68 -3.48 -1.61
C SER A 64 -46.79 -2.45 -2.29
N LEU A 65 -47.29 -1.21 -2.34
CA LEU A 65 -46.58 0.01 -2.77
C LEU A 65 -46.83 1.12 -1.74
N SER A 66 -45.88 2.02 -1.54
CA SER A 66 -46.13 3.28 -0.80
C SER A 66 -47.20 4.13 -1.50
N ASN A 67 -47.72 5.17 -0.83
CA ASN A 67 -48.82 5.99 -1.37
C ASN A 67 -48.48 6.66 -2.72
N ASP A 68 -47.23 7.06 -2.89
CA ASP A 68 -46.68 7.58 -4.15
C ASP A 68 -46.02 6.49 -5.01
N GLY A 69 -46.11 5.23 -4.59
CA GLY A 69 -45.37 4.12 -5.14
C GLY A 69 -45.70 3.85 -6.61
N TYR A 70 -44.66 3.50 -7.35
CA TYR A 70 -44.76 3.22 -8.77
C TYR A 70 -43.77 2.13 -9.15
N PHE A 71 -44.23 1.20 -9.97
CA PHE A 71 -43.40 0.17 -10.57
C PHE A 71 -43.73 0.08 -12.06
N GLU A 72 -42.72 0.20 -12.91
CA GLU A 72 -42.82 -0.19 -14.31
C GLU A 72 -41.64 -1.08 -14.67
N VAL A 73 -41.93 -2.21 -15.29
CA VAL A 73 -40.92 -3.07 -15.92
C VAL A 73 -41.28 -3.20 -17.40
N THR A 74 -40.32 -2.86 -18.25
CA THR A 74 -40.40 -3.07 -19.70
C THR A 74 -39.27 -4.02 -20.10
N LYS A 75 -39.60 -5.12 -20.77
CA LYS A 75 -38.61 -6.00 -21.40
C LYS A 75 -38.91 -6.12 -22.88
N THR A 76 -37.89 -5.89 -23.70
CA THR A 76 -37.93 -6.19 -25.14
C THR A 76 -36.95 -7.31 -25.41
N SER A 77 -37.39 -8.37 -26.08
CA SER A 77 -36.53 -9.47 -26.52
C SER A 77 -36.93 -9.88 -27.93
N PHE A 78 -35.97 -9.90 -28.86
CA PHE A 78 -36.20 -10.26 -30.26
C PHE A 78 -37.42 -9.54 -30.89
N GLY A 79 -37.51 -8.23 -30.68
CA GLY A 79 -38.60 -7.39 -31.19
C GLY A 79 -39.93 -7.46 -30.42
N THR A 80 -40.09 -8.42 -29.50
CA THR A 80 -41.30 -8.52 -28.66
C THR A 80 -41.13 -7.67 -27.40
N ARG A 81 -41.95 -6.64 -27.24
CA ARG A 81 -41.96 -5.75 -26.06
C ARG A 81 -43.12 -6.06 -25.14
N ARG A 82 -42.84 -6.29 -23.87
CA ARG A 82 -43.83 -6.44 -22.79
C ARG A 82 -43.60 -5.40 -21.71
N THR A 83 -44.69 -4.86 -21.17
CA THR A 83 -44.63 -3.85 -20.10
C THR A 83 -45.66 -4.14 -19.02
N ILE A 84 -45.26 -4.06 -17.76
CA ILE A 84 -46.17 -4.03 -16.61
C ILE A 84 -46.00 -2.69 -15.93
N LYS A 85 -47.12 -2.07 -15.59
CA LYS A 85 -47.18 -0.87 -14.75
C LYS A 85 -48.05 -1.18 -13.54
N ILE A 86 -47.54 -0.87 -12.35
CA ILE A 86 -48.26 -1.00 -11.10
C ILE A 86 -48.24 0.34 -10.37
N THR A 87 -49.45 0.84 -10.10
CA THR A 87 -49.70 2.02 -9.27
C THR A 87 -50.56 1.64 -8.08
N ARG A 88 -50.68 2.55 -7.12
CA ARG A 88 -51.56 2.40 -5.97
C ARG A 88 -52.67 3.44 -6.01
N GLU A 89 -53.91 2.98 -5.86
CA GLU A 89 -55.10 3.83 -5.66
C GLU A 89 -55.74 3.46 -4.33
N GLY A 90 -55.59 4.32 -3.31
CA GLY A 90 -56.02 4.02 -1.95
C GLY A 90 -55.28 2.81 -1.35
N SER A 91 -55.99 1.73 -1.04
CA SER A 91 -55.42 0.45 -0.58
C SER A 91 -55.27 -0.60 -1.69
N VAL A 92 -55.63 -0.27 -2.92
CA VAL A 92 -55.68 -1.22 -4.05
C VAL A 92 -54.50 -0.98 -4.99
N LEU A 93 -53.86 -2.07 -5.42
CA LEU A 93 -52.86 -2.03 -6.48
C LEU A 93 -53.53 -2.14 -7.84
N ILE A 94 -53.28 -1.17 -8.72
CA ILE A 94 -53.74 -1.17 -10.10
C ILE A 94 -52.62 -1.73 -10.96
N LYS A 95 -52.82 -2.91 -11.55
CA LYS A 95 -51.84 -3.62 -12.38
C LYS A 95 -52.29 -3.61 -13.83
N ARG A 96 -51.49 -3.04 -14.72
CA ARG A 96 -51.74 -2.98 -16.16
C ARG A 96 -50.64 -3.69 -16.93
N TYR A 97 -51.02 -4.47 -17.93
CA TYR A 97 -50.11 -5.24 -18.78
C TYR A 97 -50.25 -4.82 -20.24
N TYR A 98 -49.12 -4.68 -20.93
CA TYR A 98 -49.07 -4.26 -22.32
C TYR A 98 -48.17 -5.18 -23.14
N GLU A 99 -48.64 -5.54 -24.34
CA GLU A 99 -47.83 -6.13 -25.40
C GLU A 99 -47.67 -5.10 -26.53
N GLY A 100 -46.43 -4.68 -26.77
CA GLY A 100 -46.14 -3.54 -27.63
C GLY A 100 -46.77 -2.25 -27.09
N ARG A 101 -47.82 -1.77 -27.77
CA ARG A 101 -48.61 -0.58 -27.40
C ARG A 101 -50.02 -0.92 -26.93
N THR A 102 -50.41 -2.19 -26.99
CA THR A 102 -51.77 -2.64 -26.72
C THR A 102 -51.88 -3.09 -25.27
N GLU A 103 -52.89 -2.59 -24.55
CA GLU A 103 -53.22 -3.09 -23.22
C GLU A 103 -53.90 -4.45 -23.34
N ILE A 104 -53.40 -5.42 -22.59
CA ILE A 104 -53.94 -6.78 -22.51
C ILE A 104 -54.44 -6.99 -21.08
N ASN A 105 -55.50 -7.78 -20.91
CA ASN A 105 -56.01 -8.13 -19.60
C ASN A 105 -54.88 -8.65 -18.69
N PHE A 106 -54.76 -8.08 -17.50
CA PHE A 106 -53.72 -8.47 -16.55
C PHE A 106 -53.88 -9.93 -16.11
N ASP A 107 -55.11 -10.40 -15.95
CA ASP A 107 -55.40 -11.80 -15.62
C ASP A 107 -55.90 -12.56 -16.87
N PRO A 108 -55.29 -13.69 -17.25
CA PRO A 108 -54.15 -14.37 -16.60
C PRO A 108 -52.75 -13.93 -17.12
N GLU A 109 -52.67 -13.30 -18.29
CA GLU A 109 -51.40 -13.15 -19.03
C GLU A 109 -50.39 -12.23 -18.34
N GLY A 110 -50.84 -11.06 -17.88
CA GLY A 110 -50.01 -10.11 -17.13
C GLY A 110 -49.51 -10.69 -15.80
N ARG A 111 -50.37 -11.43 -15.06
CA ARG A 111 -49.97 -12.12 -13.82
C ARG A 111 -48.88 -13.15 -14.10
N LYS A 112 -49.05 -13.96 -15.14
CA LYS A 112 -48.05 -14.96 -15.55
C LYS A 112 -46.72 -14.29 -15.89
N TRP A 113 -46.75 -13.23 -16.70
CA TRP A 113 -45.52 -12.54 -17.07
C TRP A 113 -44.86 -11.81 -15.89
N LEU A 114 -45.65 -11.25 -14.96
CA LEU A 114 -45.12 -10.70 -13.70
C LEU A 114 -44.34 -11.74 -12.91
N ALA A 115 -44.92 -12.93 -12.75
CA ALA A 115 -44.32 -14.04 -12.04
C ALA A 115 -43.00 -14.53 -12.68
N GLU A 116 -42.88 -14.38 -14.00
CA GLU A 116 -41.66 -14.72 -14.76
C GLU A 116 -40.58 -13.63 -14.64
N VAL A 117 -40.94 -12.36 -14.73
CA VAL A 117 -39.97 -11.25 -14.82
C VAL A 117 -39.52 -10.72 -13.46
N LEU A 118 -40.38 -10.77 -12.44
CA LEU A 118 -40.10 -10.17 -11.14
C LEU A 118 -38.86 -10.75 -10.43
N PRO A 119 -38.56 -12.06 -10.47
CA PRO A 119 -37.33 -12.61 -9.91
C PRO A 119 -36.05 -12.00 -10.52
N GLU A 120 -36.07 -11.68 -11.82
CA GLU A 120 -34.96 -11.00 -12.49
C GLU A 120 -34.85 -9.53 -12.05
N VAL A 121 -35.99 -8.85 -11.88
CA VAL A 121 -36.05 -7.45 -11.40
C VAL A 121 -35.46 -7.31 -10.00
N VAL A 122 -35.87 -8.16 -9.05
CA VAL A 122 -35.41 -8.11 -7.65
C VAL A 122 -33.93 -8.47 -7.48
N ARG A 123 -33.35 -9.20 -8.44
CA ARG A 123 -31.90 -9.53 -8.48
C ARG A 123 -31.06 -8.54 -9.28
N THR A 124 -31.69 -7.74 -10.14
CA THR A 124 -31.01 -6.69 -10.91
C THR A 124 -31.00 -5.35 -10.18
N THR A 125 -31.92 -5.17 -9.24
CA THR A 125 -32.11 -3.92 -8.49
C THR A 125 -32.03 -4.18 -6.98
N THR A 126 -32.11 -3.13 -6.18
CA THR A 126 -32.20 -3.24 -4.71
C THR A 126 -33.64 -3.16 -4.22
N ILE A 127 -34.64 -3.32 -5.10
CA ILE A 127 -36.05 -3.34 -4.73
C ILE A 127 -36.34 -4.49 -3.76
N ALA A 128 -37.15 -4.22 -2.74
CA ALA A 128 -37.53 -5.17 -1.70
C ALA A 128 -36.34 -5.88 -1.01
N ALA A 129 -35.10 -5.39 -1.16
CA ALA A 129 -33.92 -6.10 -0.67
C ALA A 129 -33.98 -6.33 0.84
N ASP A 130 -34.45 -5.34 1.62
CA ASP A 130 -34.66 -5.45 3.06
C ASP A 130 -35.64 -6.59 3.42
N SER A 131 -36.83 -6.62 2.82
CA SER A 131 -37.83 -7.65 3.13
C SER A 131 -37.41 -9.03 2.60
N ARG A 132 -36.76 -9.11 1.44
CA ARG A 132 -36.19 -10.35 0.90
C ARG A 132 -35.10 -10.91 1.82
N VAL A 133 -34.14 -10.09 2.26
CA VAL A 133 -33.09 -10.53 3.20
C VAL A 133 -33.69 -10.97 4.53
N ASN A 134 -34.69 -10.23 5.07
CA ASN A 134 -35.42 -10.66 6.27
C ASN A 134 -36.04 -12.05 6.09
N ARG A 135 -36.72 -12.26 4.97
CA ARG A 135 -37.40 -13.52 4.65
C ARG A 135 -36.42 -14.67 4.48
N PHE A 136 -35.34 -14.49 3.72
CA PHE A 136 -34.32 -15.54 3.55
C PHE A 136 -33.63 -15.87 4.87
N PHE A 137 -33.25 -14.85 5.65
CA PHE A 137 -32.62 -15.06 6.94
C PHE A 137 -33.56 -15.77 7.93
N ALA A 138 -34.84 -15.44 7.96
CA ALA A 138 -35.82 -16.13 8.80
C ALA A 138 -36.03 -17.60 8.39
N LYS A 139 -36.00 -17.90 7.09
CA LYS A 139 -36.23 -19.26 6.56
C LYS A 139 -35.02 -20.20 6.73
N GLY A 140 -33.79 -19.68 6.64
CA GLY A 140 -32.60 -20.55 6.64
C GLY A 140 -31.32 -19.88 7.12
N GLY A 141 -31.42 -18.80 7.90
CA GLY A 141 -30.29 -18.10 8.50
C GLY A 141 -29.34 -17.49 7.47
N THR A 142 -28.06 -17.37 7.87
CA THR A 142 -26.97 -16.81 7.06
C THR A 142 -26.87 -17.49 5.69
N GLN A 143 -26.94 -18.83 5.66
CA GLN A 143 -26.74 -19.61 4.44
C GLN A 143 -27.81 -19.33 3.37
N ALA A 144 -29.07 -19.16 3.77
CA ALA A 144 -30.13 -18.85 2.82
C ALA A 144 -29.93 -17.48 2.13
N VAL A 145 -29.41 -16.49 2.85
CA VAL A 145 -29.08 -15.18 2.26
C VAL A 145 -27.87 -15.28 1.34
N LEU A 146 -26.83 -16.04 1.72
CA LEU A 146 -25.65 -16.26 0.87
C LEU A 146 -26.01 -16.97 -0.44
N ASN A 147 -26.93 -17.94 -0.40
CA ASN A 147 -27.44 -18.61 -1.60
C ASN A 147 -28.16 -17.63 -2.54
N GLU A 148 -28.92 -16.66 -2.02
CA GLU A 148 -29.53 -15.63 -2.86
C GLU A 148 -28.49 -14.66 -3.45
N ILE A 149 -27.44 -14.31 -2.70
CA ILE A 149 -26.33 -13.47 -3.20
C ILE A 149 -25.64 -14.10 -4.40
N GLU A 150 -25.49 -15.43 -4.42
CA GLU A 150 -24.90 -16.18 -5.53
C GLU A 150 -25.73 -16.09 -6.83
N LEU A 151 -27.04 -15.89 -6.73
CA LEU A 151 -27.94 -15.76 -7.88
C LEU A 151 -28.03 -14.34 -8.44
N ILE A 152 -27.54 -13.35 -7.70
CA ILE A 152 -27.49 -11.95 -8.13
C ILE A 152 -26.33 -11.77 -9.12
N LYS A 153 -26.51 -10.94 -10.16
CA LYS A 153 -25.44 -10.67 -11.15
C LYS A 153 -24.59 -9.46 -10.79
N SER A 154 -25.23 -8.36 -10.38
CA SER A 154 -24.58 -7.08 -10.13
C SER A 154 -23.85 -7.06 -8.78
N ASP A 155 -22.55 -6.73 -8.80
CA ASP A 155 -21.74 -6.56 -7.57
C ASP A 155 -22.32 -5.49 -6.64
N HIS A 156 -22.90 -4.42 -7.19
CA HIS A 156 -23.60 -3.41 -6.40
C HIS A 156 -24.76 -4.02 -5.59
N VAL A 157 -25.58 -4.85 -6.24
CA VAL A 157 -26.72 -5.50 -5.59
C VAL A 157 -26.24 -6.57 -4.61
N LYS A 158 -25.24 -7.39 -4.97
CA LYS A 158 -24.60 -8.34 -4.03
C LYS A 158 -24.10 -7.63 -2.79
N SER A 159 -23.41 -6.50 -2.97
CA SER A 159 -22.84 -5.70 -1.87
C SER A 159 -23.93 -5.12 -0.99
N HIS A 160 -25.06 -4.70 -1.58
CA HIS A 160 -26.23 -4.27 -0.84
C HIS A 160 -26.83 -5.39 0.02
N TYR A 161 -27.04 -6.58 -0.55
CA TYR A 161 -27.56 -7.74 0.19
C TYR A 161 -26.58 -8.19 1.29
N ALA A 162 -25.29 -8.19 1.02
CA ALA A 162 -24.26 -8.53 2.01
C ALA A 162 -24.23 -7.54 3.19
N ARG A 163 -24.38 -6.23 2.93
CA ARG A 163 -24.53 -5.23 4.00
C ARG A 163 -25.79 -5.45 4.84
N LEU A 164 -26.92 -5.78 4.20
CA LEU A 164 -28.17 -6.10 4.90
C LEU A 164 -28.02 -7.37 5.74
N LEU A 165 -27.32 -8.39 5.24
CA LEU A 165 -26.99 -9.60 5.98
C LEU A 165 -26.19 -9.27 7.25
N MET A 166 -25.17 -8.41 7.14
CA MET A 166 -24.34 -8.05 8.30
C MET A 166 -25.06 -7.20 9.36
N LYS A 167 -26.26 -6.69 9.07
CA LYS A 167 -27.18 -6.09 10.05
C LYS A 167 -28.05 -7.12 10.78
N LYS A 168 -28.02 -8.39 10.38
CA LYS A 168 -28.70 -9.51 11.05
C LYS A 168 -27.83 -10.08 12.17
N PRO A 169 -28.42 -10.84 13.11
CA PRO A 169 -27.66 -11.56 14.13
C PRO A 169 -26.92 -12.77 13.52
N VAL A 170 -25.95 -12.50 12.65
CA VAL A 170 -25.05 -13.51 12.06
C VAL A 170 -24.15 -14.04 13.17
N LEU A 171 -24.10 -15.37 13.32
CA LEU A 171 -23.28 -16.04 14.32
C LEU A 171 -21.79 -15.93 13.95
N GLU A 172 -20.90 -15.80 14.94
CA GLU A 172 -19.45 -15.68 14.69
C GLU A 172 -18.87 -16.85 13.89
N LYS A 173 -19.40 -18.07 14.11
CA LYS A 173 -19.02 -19.27 13.35
C LYS A 173 -19.28 -19.17 11.84
N ASP A 174 -20.16 -18.25 11.42
CA ASP A 174 -20.51 -18.05 10.00
C ASP A 174 -19.67 -16.94 9.35
N TYR A 175 -18.84 -16.20 10.09
CA TYR A 175 -18.10 -15.05 9.55
C TYR A 175 -17.14 -15.44 8.43
N GLU A 176 -16.42 -16.55 8.57
CA GLU A 176 -15.54 -17.05 7.50
C GLU A 176 -16.33 -17.34 6.22
N ALA A 177 -17.45 -18.05 6.34
CA ALA A 177 -18.31 -18.38 5.21
C ALA A 177 -18.86 -17.12 4.54
N VAL A 178 -19.26 -16.12 5.33
CA VAL A 178 -19.72 -14.81 4.83
C VAL A 178 -18.61 -14.12 4.05
N VAL A 179 -17.40 -14.02 4.59
CA VAL A 179 -16.25 -13.43 3.89
C VAL A 179 -16.05 -14.16 2.55
N LEU A 180 -15.83 -15.47 2.58
CA LEU A 180 -15.50 -16.25 1.38
C LEU A 180 -16.61 -16.23 0.31
N LYS A 181 -17.87 -16.39 0.70
CA LYS A 181 -19.00 -16.44 -0.24
C LYS A 181 -19.34 -15.07 -0.80
N VAL A 182 -19.36 -14.02 0.01
CA VAL A 182 -19.66 -12.68 -0.48
C VAL A 182 -18.55 -12.22 -1.42
N THR A 183 -17.30 -12.38 -1.02
CA THR A 183 -16.17 -11.90 -1.83
C THR A 183 -15.90 -12.77 -3.04
N GLY A 184 -16.12 -14.09 -2.93
CA GLY A 184 -15.98 -15.01 -4.06
C GLY A 184 -17.03 -14.79 -5.16
N ASN A 185 -18.12 -14.09 -4.85
CA ASN A 185 -19.16 -13.75 -5.80
C ASN A 185 -19.05 -12.32 -6.37
N MET A 186 -18.07 -11.50 -5.97
CA MET A 186 -17.91 -10.14 -6.50
C MET A 186 -16.60 -9.99 -7.28
N ASN A 187 -16.64 -9.24 -8.37
CA ASN A 187 -15.46 -8.95 -9.20
C ASN A 187 -14.86 -7.57 -8.89
N SER A 188 -15.66 -6.62 -8.40
CA SER A 188 -15.23 -5.26 -8.13
C SER A 188 -14.46 -5.16 -6.80
N ASP A 189 -13.16 -4.90 -6.90
CA ASP A 189 -12.30 -4.63 -5.73
C ASP A 189 -12.81 -3.48 -4.85
N HIS A 190 -13.53 -2.52 -5.45
CA HIS A 190 -14.18 -1.44 -4.71
C HIS A 190 -15.26 -1.98 -3.76
N TYR A 191 -16.21 -2.76 -4.26
CA TYR A 191 -17.27 -3.32 -3.43
C TYR A 191 -16.75 -4.38 -2.46
N LEU A 192 -15.75 -5.16 -2.87
CA LEU A 192 -15.04 -6.09 -2.00
C LEU A 192 -14.39 -5.38 -0.82
N SER A 193 -13.58 -4.36 -1.10
CA SER A 193 -12.87 -3.62 -0.04
C SER A 193 -13.82 -2.86 0.87
N GLN A 194 -14.90 -2.28 0.34
CA GLN A 194 -15.93 -1.65 1.16
C GLN A 194 -16.60 -2.66 2.09
N PHE A 195 -17.03 -3.81 1.56
CA PHE A 195 -17.68 -4.85 2.35
C PHE A 195 -16.77 -5.37 3.47
N LEU A 196 -15.49 -5.62 3.18
CA LEU A 196 -14.53 -6.06 4.18
C LEU A 196 -14.34 -4.98 5.26
N GLN A 197 -14.02 -3.74 4.87
CA GLN A 197 -13.75 -2.63 5.79
C GLN A 197 -14.93 -2.34 6.74
N ASP A 198 -16.15 -2.33 6.22
CA ASP A 198 -17.38 -2.08 7.00
C ASP A 198 -17.61 -3.13 8.11
N ASN A 199 -16.91 -4.28 8.08
CA ASN A 199 -17.16 -5.43 8.95
C ASN A 199 -15.91 -6.00 9.61
N LEU A 200 -14.75 -5.31 9.53
CA LEU A 200 -13.49 -5.78 10.11
C LEU A 200 -13.58 -5.97 11.63
N ASP A 201 -14.37 -5.16 12.33
CA ASP A 201 -14.57 -5.27 13.78
C ASP A 201 -15.19 -6.62 14.19
N LYS A 202 -15.98 -7.23 13.31
CA LYS A 202 -16.55 -8.57 13.48
C LYS A 202 -15.59 -9.65 12.97
N PHE A 203 -15.11 -9.52 11.74
CA PHE A 203 -14.30 -10.54 11.09
C PHE A 203 -12.98 -10.79 11.81
N LEU A 204 -12.36 -9.76 12.40
CA LEU A 204 -11.09 -9.90 13.10
C LEU A 204 -11.22 -10.51 14.51
N ARG A 205 -12.44 -10.67 15.05
CA ARG A 205 -12.67 -11.38 16.32
C ARG A 205 -12.69 -12.91 16.17
N ASN A 206 -12.93 -13.40 14.96
CA ASN A 206 -12.90 -14.82 14.64
C ASN A 206 -11.62 -15.15 13.83
N LYS A 207 -10.87 -16.17 14.27
CA LYS A 207 -9.56 -16.49 13.70
C LYS A 207 -9.66 -16.89 12.22
N GLU A 208 -10.64 -17.73 11.89
CA GLU A 208 -10.85 -18.26 10.55
C GLU A 208 -11.28 -17.16 9.58
N ALA A 209 -12.20 -16.29 10.01
CA ALA A 209 -12.63 -15.11 9.25
C ALA A 209 -11.49 -14.10 9.05
N ALA A 210 -10.65 -13.86 10.06
CA ALA A 210 -9.48 -13.01 9.93
C ALA A 210 -8.51 -13.53 8.84
N VAL A 211 -8.22 -14.83 8.84
CA VAL A 211 -7.41 -15.48 7.78
C VAL A 211 -8.08 -15.31 6.42
N ALA A 212 -9.40 -15.51 6.33
CA ALA A 212 -10.15 -15.33 5.09
C ALA A 212 -10.08 -13.89 4.54
N VAL A 213 -10.17 -12.86 5.39
CA VAL A 213 -10.04 -11.45 4.99
C VAL A 213 -8.73 -11.23 4.23
N PHE A 214 -7.61 -11.67 4.79
CA PHE A 214 -6.30 -11.48 4.17
C PHE A 214 -6.07 -12.41 2.96
N ALA A 215 -6.66 -13.61 2.97
CA ALA A 215 -6.64 -14.48 1.80
C ALA A 215 -7.37 -13.82 0.60
N VAL A 216 -8.47 -13.11 0.86
CA VAL A 216 -9.21 -12.36 -0.15
C VAL A 216 -8.45 -11.13 -0.62
N THR A 217 -7.78 -10.37 0.25
CA THR A 217 -6.94 -9.23 -0.19
C THR A 217 -5.87 -9.69 -1.18
N ASN A 218 -5.32 -10.89 -1.00
CA ASN A 218 -4.36 -11.45 -1.95
C ASN A 218 -4.91 -11.79 -3.33
N LYS A 219 -6.24 -11.87 -3.50
CA LYS A 219 -6.93 -12.14 -4.77
C LYS A 219 -7.41 -10.87 -5.47
N MET A 220 -7.45 -9.73 -4.79
CA MET A 220 -7.83 -8.45 -5.41
C MET A 220 -6.83 -8.06 -6.49
N ASN A 221 -7.27 -7.29 -7.49
CA ASN A 221 -6.37 -6.80 -8.54
C ASN A 221 -5.74 -5.45 -8.18
N SER A 222 -6.52 -4.56 -7.59
CA SER A 222 -6.14 -3.20 -7.22
C SER A 222 -5.34 -3.15 -5.93
N ASP A 223 -4.06 -2.84 -6.05
CA ASP A 223 -3.16 -2.62 -4.92
C ASP A 223 -3.64 -1.52 -3.97
N HIS A 224 -4.36 -0.52 -4.49
CA HIS A 224 -5.00 0.51 -3.67
C HIS A 224 -5.99 -0.11 -2.69
N TYR A 225 -6.93 -0.90 -3.19
CA TYR A 225 -7.98 -1.51 -2.37
C TYR A 225 -7.42 -2.59 -1.42
N LYS A 226 -6.41 -3.36 -1.85
CA LYS A 226 -5.64 -4.24 -0.94
C LYS A 226 -5.09 -3.48 0.25
N THR A 227 -4.43 -2.36 -0.03
CA THR A 227 -3.77 -1.52 0.97
C THR A 227 -4.76 -0.93 1.95
N GLN A 228 -5.91 -0.43 1.48
CA GLN A 228 -6.95 0.09 2.37
C GLN A 228 -7.45 -0.97 3.35
N VAL A 229 -7.77 -2.18 2.87
CA VAL A 229 -8.25 -3.27 3.74
C VAL A 229 -7.18 -3.68 4.77
N ILE A 230 -5.92 -3.83 4.35
CA ILE A 230 -4.83 -4.21 5.25
C ILE A 230 -4.60 -3.15 6.33
N LYS A 231 -4.52 -1.87 5.95
CA LYS A 231 -4.30 -0.77 6.89
C LYS A 231 -5.45 -0.65 7.90
N GLU A 232 -6.68 -0.75 7.43
CA GLU A 232 -7.84 -0.70 8.32
C GLU A 232 -7.89 -1.91 9.27
N ALA A 233 -7.52 -3.11 8.78
CA ALA A 233 -7.45 -4.29 9.63
C ALA A 233 -6.44 -4.13 10.78
N LEU A 234 -5.26 -3.56 10.47
CA LEU A 234 -4.23 -3.24 11.46
C LEU A 234 -4.63 -2.13 12.45
N ARG A 235 -5.59 -1.28 12.07
CA ARG A 235 -6.14 -0.23 12.94
C ARG A 235 -7.17 -0.79 13.92
N VAL A 236 -8.03 -1.69 13.45
CA VAL A 236 -9.15 -2.27 14.22
C VAL A 236 -8.67 -3.23 15.29
N GLN A 237 -7.67 -4.07 14.99
CA GLN A 237 -7.11 -5.03 15.93
C GLN A 237 -5.61 -4.78 16.10
N PRO A 238 -5.11 -4.57 17.34
CA PRO A 238 -3.68 -4.43 17.57
C PRO A 238 -2.90 -5.59 16.97
N ALA A 239 -1.72 -5.28 16.42
CA ALA A 239 -0.83 -6.26 15.82
C ALA A 239 -0.54 -7.43 16.76
N SER A 240 -1.04 -8.62 16.40
CA SER A 240 -0.49 -9.90 16.84
C SER A 240 0.63 -10.32 15.88
N THR A 241 1.54 -11.19 16.34
CA THR A 241 2.60 -11.74 15.46
C THR A 241 2.01 -12.40 14.21
N GLU A 242 0.87 -13.09 14.35
CA GLU A 242 0.21 -13.76 13.23
C GLU A 242 -0.40 -12.76 12.24
N SER A 243 -1.15 -11.76 12.72
CA SER A 243 -1.74 -10.73 11.86
C SER A 243 -0.67 -9.92 11.13
N VAL A 244 0.48 -9.68 11.76
CA VAL A 244 1.62 -9.01 11.12
C VAL A 244 2.25 -9.89 10.04
N LYS A 245 2.47 -11.18 10.30
CA LYS A 245 2.99 -12.12 9.29
C LYS A 245 2.09 -12.18 8.07
N VAL A 246 0.77 -12.25 8.29
CA VAL A 246 -0.21 -12.31 7.20
C VAL A 246 -0.27 -10.98 6.43
N ALA A 247 -0.20 -9.84 7.12
CA ALA A 247 -0.12 -8.54 6.46
C ALA A 247 1.19 -8.39 5.65
N LEU A 248 2.32 -8.88 6.16
CA LEU A 248 3.61 -8.89 5.44
C LEU A 248 3.57 -9.78 4.19
N ALA A 249 3.00 -10.98 4.31
CA ALA A 249 2.80 -11.88 3.18
C ALA A 249 1.85 -11.29 2.11
N SER A 250 0.94 -10.40 2.53
CA SER A 250 0.07 -9.68 1.60
C SER A 250 0.78 -8.49 0.98
N ALA A 251 1.60 -7.75 1.74
CA ALA A 251 2.43 -6.66 1.24
C ALA A 251 3.40 -7.11 0.15
N SER A 252 4.01 -8.30 0.28
CA SER A 252 4.93 -8.83 -0.74
C SER A 252 4.27 -9.14 -2.08
N LYS A 253 2.93 -9.28 -2.11
CA LYS A 253 2.11 -9.52 -3.32
C LYS A 253 1.54 -8.24 -3.95
N ILE A 254 1.81 -7.08 -3.36
CA ILE A 254 1.45 -5.78 -3.94
C ILE A 254 2.45 -5.46 -5.06
N ASN A 255 1.98 -5.01 -6.21
CA ASN A 255 2.87 -4.68 -7.33
C ASN A 255 3.49 -3.28 -7.16
N SER A 256 2.68 -2.31 -6.76
CA SER A 256 3.10 -0.91 -6.56
C SER A 256 4.01 -0.74 -5.34
N ASP A 257 5.22 -0.24 -5.57
CA ASP A 257 6.19 0.13 -4.53
C ASP A 257 5.63 1.17 -3.54
N HIS A 258 4.79 2.08 -4.03
CA HIS A 258 4.11 3.07 -3.18
C HIS A 258 3.22 2.38 -2.15
N TYR A 259 2.37 1.45 -2.61
CA TYR A 259 1.44 0.74 -1.75
C TYR A 259 2.13 -0.28 -0.83
N LYS A 260 3.20 -0.93 -1.29
CA LYS A 260 4.10 -1.72 -0.41
C LYS A 260 4.64 -0.86 0.73
N THR A 261 5.12 0.34 0.41
CA THR A 261 5.67 1.29 1.38
C THR A 261 4.62 1.73 2.38
N GLU A 262 3.39 2.03 1.95
CA GLU A 262 2.30 2.38 2.84
C GLU A 262 1.99 1.27 3.85
N VAL A 263 1.89 0.01 3.39
CA VAL A 263 1.62 -1.13 4.27
C VAL A 263 2.77 -1.36 5.26
N LEU A 264 4.01 -1.42 4.77
CA LEU A 264 5.18 -1.64 5.64
C LEU A 264 5.37 -0.50 6.66
N SER A 265 5.14 0.75 6.25
CA SER A 265 5.24 1.89 7.18
C SER A 265 4.13 1.84 8.24
N SER A 266 2.90 1.50 7.86
CA SER A 266 1.77 1.35 8.79
C SER A 266 1.99 0.20 9.78
N LEU A 267 2.62 -0.89 9.32
CA LEU A 267 3.03 -2.01 10.16
C LEU A 267 4.12 -1.58 11.16
N MET A 268 5.10 -0.80 10.71
CA MET A 268 6.15 -0.25 11.58
C MET A 268 5.63 0.78 12.58
N GLU A 269 4.40 1.30 12.46
CA GLU A 269 3.82 2.20 13.47
C GLU A 269 3.21 1.46 14.67
N GLN A 270 3.09 0.13 14.58
CA GLN A 270 2.54 -0.69 15.66
C GLN A 270 3.47 -0.70 16.88
N ARG A 271 2.88 -0.69 18.08
CA ARG A 271 3.64 -0.57 19.35
C ARG A 271 4.33 -1.86 19.79
N ASN A 272 3.77 -3.03 19.45
CA ASN A 272 4.21 -4.33 19.96
C ASN A 272 4.90 -5.15 18.86
N LEU A 273 5.93 -4.58 18.24
CA LEU A 273 6.75 -5.30 17.25
C LEU A 273 7.94 -5.94 17.98
N THR A 274 8.15 -7.24 17.75
CA THR A 274 9.37 -7.91 18.18
C THR A 274 10.50 -7.65 17.19
N ASP A 275 11.75 -7.83 17.61
CA ASP A 275 12.92 -7.63 16.77
C ASP A 275 12.91 -8.56 15.54
N GLU A 276 12.41 -9.80 15.68
CA GLU A 276 12.29 -10.75 14.58
C GLU A 276 11.30 -10.27 13.53
N VAL A 277 10.17 -9.74 13.98
CA VAL A 277 9.13 -9.18 13.11
C VAL A 277 9.67 -7.95 12.37
N LEU A 278 10.38 -7.06 13.07
CA LEU A 278 10.98 -5.86 12.47
C LEU A 278 12.07 -6.23 11.44
N ALA A 279 12.90 -7.23 11.74
CA ALA A 279 13.89 -7.77 10.80
C ALA A 279 13.24 -8.37 9.53
N GLU A 280 12.08 -9.01 9.67
CA GLU A 280 11.32 -9.54 8.53
C GLU A 280 10.71 -8.41 7.68
N MET A 281 10.22 -7.33 8.32
CA MET A 281 9.76 -6.13 7.61
C MET A 281 10.88 -5.47 6.80
N ILE A 282 12.06 -5.33 7.40
CA ILE A 282 13.26 -4.82 6.74
C ILE A 282 13.63 -5.71 5.56
N THR A 283 13.60 -7.04 5.74
CA THR A 283 13.87 -8.00 4.65
C THR A 283 12.84 -7.88 3.53
N THR A 284 11.57 -7.71 3.86
CA THR A 284 10.48 -7.54 2.89
C THR A 284 10.62 -6.26 2.06
N SER A 285 11.27 -5.22 2.59
CA SER A 285 11.55 -3.98 1.86
C SER A 285 12.40 -4.20 0.58
N LYS A 286 13.14 -5.32 0.48
CA LYS A 286 13.86 -5.72 -0.73
C LYS A 286 12.94 -5.99 -1.92
N SER A 287 11.66 -6.29 -1.68
CA SER A 287 10.63 -6.43 -2.73
C SER A 287 10.18 -5.10 -3.36
N ILE A 288 10.62 -3.97 -2.80
CA ILE A 288 10.37 -2.62 -3.34
C ILE A 288 11.49 -2.30 -4.32
N SER A 289 11.16 -2.06 -5.58
CA SER A 289 12.16 -1.81 -6.64
C SER A 289 12.69 -0.37 -6.62
N SER A 290 11.85 0.59 -6.28
CA SER A 290 12.20 2.01 -6.20
C SER A 290 13.07 2.30 -4.98
N ASP A 291 14.27 2.81 -5.22
CA ASP A 291 15.21 3.26 -4.19
C ASP A 291 14.59 4.27 -3.22
N HIS A 292 13.78 5.21 -3.74
CA HIS A 292 13.06 6.20 -2.94
C HIS A 292 12.16 5.51 -1.92
N TYR A 293 11.24 4.66 -2.39
CA TYR A 293 10.28 3.98 -1.54
C TYR A 293 10.93 3.01 -0.56
N ARG A 294 11.97 2.29 -1.00
CA ARG A 294 12.75 1.43 -0.11
C ARG A 294 13.43 2.25 1.00
N SER A 295 13.99 3.41 0.67
CA SER A 295 14.62 4.29 1.66
C SER A 295 13.64 4.81 2.69
N VAL A 296 12.39 5.09 2.30
CA VAL A 296 11.31 5.50 3.22
C VAL A 296 11.06 4.40 4.26
N VAL A 297 10.90 3.14 3.82
CA VAL A 297 10.67 2.00 4.73
C VAL A 297 11.86 1.78 5.67
N LEU A 298 13.08 1.78 5.14
CA LEU A 298 14.28 1.54 5.95
C LEU A 298 14.50 2.64 6.99
N ARG A 299 14.30 3.91 6.60
CA ARG A 299 14.37 5.04 7.54
C ARG A 299 13.27 4.97 8.60
N LYS A 300 12.07 4.51 8.25
CA LYS A 300 10.97 4.31 9.20
C LYS A 300 11.33 3.24 10.25
N ALA A 301 11.97 2.15 9.84
CA ALA A 301 12.47 1.14 10.78
C ALA A 301 13.51 1.74 11.74
N LEU A 302 14.42 2.56 11.22
CA LEU A 302 15.50 3.23 11.97
C LEU A 302 15.01 4.37 12.89
N GLU A 303 13.71 4.66 12.96
CA GLU A 303 13.13 5.51 14.02
C GLU A 303 13.13 4.79 15.39
N ARG A 304 13.35 3.47 15.40
CA ARG A 304 13.50 2.64 16.60
C ARG A 304 14.96 2.24 16.81
N ASP A 305 15.27 1.88 18.05
CA ASP A 305 16.49 1.15 18.36
C ASP A 305 16.35 -0.27 17.77
N LEU A 306 17.32 -0.67 16.94
CA LEU A 306 17.30 -1.94 16.22
C LEU A 306 18.28 -2.91 16.85
N SER A 307 17.89 -4.17 16.95
CA SER A 307 18.83 -5.25 17.28
C SER A 307 19.97 -5.33 16.25
N PRO A 308 21.14 -5.90 16.61
CA PRO A 308 22.23 -6.11 15.66
C PRO A 308 21.81 -6.90 14.40
N VAL A 309 20.88 -7.85 14.55
CA VAL A 309 20.33 -8.63 13.42
C VAL A 309 19.50 -7.73 12.50
N ALA A 310 18.62 -6.90 13.04
CA ALA A 310 17.84 -5.96 12.25
C ALA A 310 18.74 -4.95 11.53
N HIS A 311 19.77 -4.43 12.20
CA HIS A 311 20.80 -3.59 11.60
C HIS A 311 21.52 -4.29 10.44
N GLN A 312 21.95 -5.55 10.60
CA GLN A 312 22.57 -6.31 9.52
C GLN A 312 21.63 -6.46 8.31
N ARG A 313 20.34 -6.75 8.53
CA ARG A 313 19.34 -6.79 7.45
C ARG A 313 19.17 -5.43 6.77
N THR A 314 19.27 -4.34 7.53
CA THR A 314 19.27 -2.98 6.97
C THR A 314 20.48 -2.78 6.06
N VAL A 315 21.70 -3.17 6.48
CA VAL A 315 22.90 -3.10 5.63
C VAL A 315 22.73 -3.89 4.34
N GLU A 316 22.23 -5.12 4.42
CA GLU A 316 21.94 -5.95 3.23
C GLU A 316 20.92 -5.29 2.30
N SER A 317 19.93 -4.59 2.82
CA SER A 317 18.95 -3.88 2.00
C SER A 317 19.51 -2.60 1.38
N ILE A 318 20.47 -1.94 2.04
CA ILE A 318 21.15 -0.73 1.52
C ILE A 318 22.05 -1.08 0.33
N LYS A 319 22.69 -2.25 0.34
CA LYS A 319 23.55 -2.72 -0.77
C LYS A 319 22.82 -2.70 -2.12
N ASP A 320 21.53 -3.03 -2.09
CA ASP A 320 20.67 -3.12 -3.28
C ASP A 320 20.03 -1.78 -3.68
N ILE A 321 20.36 -0.66 -3.00
CA ILE A 321 19.95 0.69 -3.40
C ILE A 321 20.95 1.24 -4.43
N ASN A 322 20.47 1.71 -5.58
CA ASN A 322 21.34 2.21 -6.65
C ASN A 322 21.64 3.71 -6.52
N SER A 323 20.65 4.51 -6.12
CA SER A 323 20.78 5.94 -5.93
C SER A 323 21.69 6.27 -4.75
N ASP A 324 22.82 6.94 -5.02
CA ASP A 324 23.74 7.46 -4.02
C ASP A 324 23.03 8.35 -2.99
N HIS A 325 22.07 9.16 -3.44
CA HIS A 325 21.28 10.02 -2.57
C HIS A 325 20.52 9.20 -1.52
N TYR A 326 19.67 8.26 -1.97
CA TYR A 326 18.85 7.45 -1.06
C TYR A 326 19.69 6.50 -0.20
N LYS A 327 20.78 5.95 -0.76
CA LYS A 327 21.75 5.16 -0.02
C LYS A 327 22.35 5.99 1.14
N SER A 328 22.78 7.22 0.86
CA SER A 328 23.33 8.11 1.88
C SER A 328 22.30 8.49 2.94
N GLU A 329 21.03 8.67 2.60
CA GLU A 329 19.97 9.00 3.55
C GLU A 329 19.71 7.86 4.56
N VAL A 330 19.64 6.62 4.08
CA VAL A 330 19.45 5.47 4.96
C VAL A 330 20.67 5.26 5.85
N ILE A 331 21.89 5.30 5.28
CA ILE A 331 23.13 5.14 6.06
C ILE A 331 23.22 6.23 7.13
N ARG A 332 22.99 7.50 6.78
CA ARG A 332 23.00 8.61 7.76
C ARG A 332 21.93 8.48 8.83
N SER A 333 20.79 7.86 8.52
CA SER A 333 19.74 7.57 9.50
C SER A 333 20.15 6.47 10.46
N MET A 334 20.80 5.42 9.94
CA MET A 334 21.30 4.30 10.74
C MET A 334 22.37 4.72 11.75
N ILE A 335 23.30 5.57 11.33
CA ILE A 335 24.39 6.07 12.19
C ILE A 335 24.00 7.28 13.05
N ARG A 336 22.70 7.59 13.18
CA ARG A 336 22.22 8.60 14.16
C ARG A 336 22.41 8.12 15.58
N GLN A 337 22.30 6.82 15.80
CA GLN A 337 22.56 6.14 17.06
C GLN A 337 23.87 5.34 16.95
N THR A 338 24.47 4.98 18.07
CA THR A 338 25.66 4.12 18.08
C THR A 338 25.27 2.72 17.60
N ILE A 339 26.02 2.18 16.65
CA ILE A 339 25.82 0.82 16.14
C ILE A 339 26.97 -0.10 16.58
N ASP A 340 26.71 -1.41 16.63
CA ASP A 340 27.70 -2.43 16.98
C ASP A 340 28.90 -2.43 16.00
N GLU A 341 30.10 -2.71 16.50
CA GLU A 341 31.33 -2.67 15.69
C GLU A 341 31.30 -3.68 14.52
N LYS A 342 30.66 -4.84 14.67
CA LYS A 342 30.51 -5.79 13.57
C LYS A 342 29.63 -5.22 12.46
N VAL A 343 28.52 -4.60 12.83
CA VAL A 343 27.61 -3.92 11.89
C VAL A 343 28.33 -2.76 11.20
N LEU A 344 29.10 -1.97 11.93
CA LEU A 344 29.91 -0.88 11.37
C LEU A 344 30.91 -1.40 10.32
N ASN A 345 31.59 -2.50 10.61
CA ASN A 345 32.53 -3.13 9.68
C ASN A 345 31.85 -3.66 8.40
N GLU A 346 30.58 -4.08 8.48
CA GLU A 346 29.78 -4.44 7.29
C GLU A 346 29.28 -3.22 6.52
N LEU A 347 28.99 -2.12 7.22
CA LEU A 347 28.49 -0.87 6.63
C LEU A 347 29.57 -0.09 5.87
N LEU A 348 30.80 -0.06 6.40
CA LEU A 348 31.91 0.71 5.82
C LEU A 348 32.21 0.37 4.35
N PRO A 349 32.29 -0.91 3.92
CA PRO A 349 32.40 -1.26 2.51
C PRO A 349 31.25 -0.72 1.65
N VAL A 350 30.03 -0.67 2.18
CA VAL A 350 28.86 -0.14 1.46
C VAL A 350 29.00 1.36 1.19
N THR A 351 29.58 2.12 2.13
CA THR A 351 29.88 3.55 1.90
C THR A 351 30.79 3.79 0.71
N ARG A 352 31.68 2.84 0.38
CA ARG A 352 32.58 2.94 -0.78
C ARG A 352 31.86 2.77 -2.11
N SER A 353 30.66 2.19 -2.10
CA SER A 353 29.83 2.04 -3.30
C SER A 353 29.12 3.33 -3.71
N ILE A 354 29.13 4.37 -2.86
CA ILE A 354 28.57 5.69 -3.17
C ILE A 354 29.51 6.40 -4.14
N LYS A 355 29.04 6.67 -5.36
CA LYS A 355 29.89 7.25 -6.43
C LYS A 355 30.00 8.77 -6.32
N SER A 356 28.94 9.42 -5.86
CA SER A 356 28.93 10.86 -5.61
C SER A 356 29.82 11.21 -4.41
N ASP A 357 30.92 11.90 -4.68
CA ASP A 357 31.82 12.40 -3.64
C ASP A 357 31.09 13.26 -2.60
N HIS A 358 30.10 14.05 -3.02
CA HIS A 358 29.25 14.83 -2.11
C HIS A 358 28.53 13.93 -1.10
N TYR A 359 27.72 12.97 -1.57
CA TYR A 359 26.96 12.09 -0.67
C TYR A 359 27.86 11.17 0.16
N ARG A 360 29.01 10.78 -0.38
CA ARG A 360 30.01 10.00 0.36
C ARG A 360 30.63 10.82 1.48
N THR A 361 30.94 12.10 1.23
CA THR A 361 31.42 13.05 2.25
C THR A 361 30.41 13.18 3.39
N GLU A 362 29.14 13.40 3.07
CA GLU A 362 28.08 13.52 4.09
C GLU A 362 27.97 12.28 5.00
N VAL A 363 28.20 11.09 4.46
CA VAL A 363 28.21 9.83 5.23
C VAL A 363 29.48 9.72 6.09
N LEU A 364 30.66 9.97 5.50
CA LEU A 364 31.94 9.81 6.20
C LEU A 364 32.11 10.83 7.33
N THR A 365 31.72 12.09 7.11
CA THR A 365 31.74 13.12 8.16
C THR A 365 30.77 12.77 9.28
N ARG A 366 29.58 12.26 8.96
CA ARG A 366 28.61 11.82 9.97
C ARG A 366 29.08 10.59 10.77
N LEU A 367 29.79 9.66 10.14
CA LEU A 367 30.42 8.53 10.82
C LEU A 367 31.42 9.01 11.87
N LEU A 368 32.29 9.94 11.50
CA LEU A 368 33.25 10.58 12.41
C LEU A 368 32.53 11.33 13.55
N GLU A 369 31.39 11.97 13.29
CA GLU A 369 30.67 12.72 14.33
C GLU A 369 29.94 11.85 15.37
N ARG A 370 29.49 10.66 14.99
CA ARG A 370 28.48 9.92 15.76
C ARG A 370 28.92 8.55 16.24
N GLN A 371 29.96 7.98 15.65
CA GLN A 371 30.41 6.63 15.96
C GLN A 371 31.76 6.66 16.67
N ASN A 372 31.93 5.78 17.65
CA ASN A 372 33.24 5.54 18.24
C ASN A 372 34.01 4.58 17.32
N LEU A 373 35.01 5.10 16.60
CA LEU A 373 35.74 4.33 15.60
C LEU A 373 37.02 3.75 16.21
N SER A 374 37.14 2.42 16.17
CA SER A 374 38.43 1.74 16.39
C SER A 374 39.45 2.19 15.35
N ASP A 375 40.74 2.01 15.62
CA ASP A 375 41.82 2.40 14.69
C ASP A 375 41.62 1.79 13.30
N ALA A 376 41.15 0.55 13.23
CA ALA A 376 40.83 -0.13 11.99
C ALA A 376 39.65 0.53 11.25
N ALA A 377 38.53 0.80 11.94
CA ALA A 377 37.37 1.45 11.34
C ALA A 377 37.68 2.89 10.90
N PHE A 378 38.44 3.63 11.70
CA PHE A 378 38.91 4.97 11.36
C PHE A 378 39.77 4.96 10.09
N LYS A 379 40.70 4.02 9.97
CA LYS A 379 41.49 3.83 8.75
C LYS A 379 40.62 3.53 7.53
N LEU A 380 39.61 2.67 7.66
CA LEU A 380 38.68 2.35 6.56
C LEU A 380 37.88 3.57 6.08
N VAL A 381 37.50 4.48 6.99
CA VAL A 381 36.88 5.79 6.66
C VAL A 381 37.85 6.65 5.84
N LEU A 382 39.11 6.77 6.26
CA LEU A 382 40.12 7.55 5.55
C LEU A 382 40.48 6.96 4.17
N GLU A 383 40.54 5.64 4.05
CA GLU A 383 40.69 4.96 2.76
C GLU A 383 39.48 5.21 1.85
N SER A 384 38.28 5.26 2.42
CA SER A 384 37.06 5.61 1.68
C SER A 384 37.15 7.04 1.15
N ALA A 385 37.60 8.00 1.97
CA ALA A 385 37.83 9.37 1.54
C ALA A 385 38.90 9.45 0.43
N SER A 386 40.03 8.76 0.60
CA SER A 386 41.15 8.79 -0.35
C SER A 386 40.77 8.32 -1.76
N GLY A 387 39.78 7.41 -1.85
CA GLY A 387 39.26 6.90 -3.12
C GLY A 387 38.27 7.81 -3.85
N MET A 388 37.98 9.01 -3.33
CA MET A 388 37.09 9.99 -3.96
C MET A 388 37.80 10.75 -5.09
N GLY A 389 37.04 11.33 -6.02
CA GLY A 389 37.60 12.09 -7.13
C GLY A 389 37.99 13.52 -6.75
N SER A 390 37.15 14.18 -5.96
CA SER A 390 37.26 15.59 -5.59
C SER A 390 38.19 15.81 -4.39
N ASP A 391 39.26 16.54 -4.61
CA ASP A 391 40.21 16.94 -3.57
C ASP A 391 39.58 17.85 -2.50
N HIS A 392 38.60 18.68 -2.89
CA HIS A 392 37.83 19.48 -1.94
C HIS A 392 37.13 18.57 -0.93
N TYR A 393 36.39 17.57 -1.40
CA TYR A 393 35.62 16.67 -0.55
C TYR A 393 36.53 15.72 0.26
N LYS A 394 37.65 15.25 -0.31
CA LYS A 394 38.70 14.55 0.47
C LYS A 394 39.14 15.40 1.66
N SER A 395 39.49 16.67 1.40
CA SER A 395 39.99 17.57 2.43
C SER A 395 38.97 17.84 3.53
N GLU A 396 37.68 17.92 3.19
CA GLU A 396 36.60 18.09 4.15
C GLU A 396 36.53 16.90 5.13
N VAL A 397 36.54 15.67 4.62
CA VAL A 397 36.53 14.47 5.47
C VAL A 397 37.78 14.38 6.35
N LEU A 398 38.96 14.63 5.79
CA LEU A 398 40.23 14.55 6.54
C LEU A 398 40.30 15.64 7.63
N ARG A 399 39.84 16.86 7.34
CA ARG A 399 39.76 17.91 8.36
C ARG A 399 38.75 17.54 9.44
N LYS A 400 37.60 16.99 9.08
CA LYS A 400 36.61 16.50 10.06
C LYS A 400 37.16 15.37 10.94
N ALA A 401 38.01 14.52 10.38
CA ALA A 401 38.67 13.46 11.12
C ALA A 401 39.66 14.01 12.17
N MET A 402 40.21 15.21 11.98
CA MET A 402 41.05 15.89 12.98
C MET A 402 40.27 16.47 14.17
N ASP A 403 38.95 16.64 14.04
CA ASP A 403 38.07 17.13 15.12
C ASP A 403 37.80 16.06 16.18
N GLN A 404 38.17 14.80 15.93
CA GLN A 404 37.99 13.70 16.87
C GLN A 404 38.80 13.92 18.15
N SER A 405 38.20 13.69 19.32
CA SER A 405 38.89 13.88 20.60
C SER A 405 39.98 12.83 20.85
N ASP A 406 39.77 11.60 20.39
CA ASP A 406 40.56 10.40 20.69
C ASP A 406 41.59 10.04 19.59
N LEU A 407 42.33 11.04 19.07
CA LEU A 407 43.34 10.79 18.04
C LEU A 407 44.67 10.34 18.64
N SER A 408 44.97 9.05 18.46
CA SER A 408 46.29 8.45 18.70
C SER A 408 47.27 8.76 17.56
N ASP A 409 48.57 8.65 17.81
CA ASP A 409 49.61 8.79 16.78
C ASP A 409 49.34 7.90 15.54
N PRO A 410 48.96 6.61 15.68
CA PRO A 410 48.56 5.77 14.53
C PRO A 410 47.39 6.32 13.71
N LYS A 411 46.36 6.89 14.37
CA LYS A 411 45.22 7.52 13.66
C LYS A 411 45.69 8.72 12.84
N ILE A 412 46.52 9.59 13.43
CA ILE A 412 47.01 10.80 12.74
C ILE A 412 47.98 10.42 11.60
N ILE A 413 48.84 9.41 11.78
CA ILE A 413 49.70 8.88 10.71
C ILE A 413 48.85 8.35 9.55
N SER A 414 47.77 7.61 9.84
CA SER A 414 46.85 7.11 8.81
C SER A 414 46.16 8.25 8.05
N LEU A 415 45.81 9.34 8.75
CA LEU A 415 45.24 10.55 8.15
C LEU A 415 46.23 11.26 7.23
N LEU A 416 47.49 11.42 7.67
CA LEU A 416 48.56 12.00 6.86
C LEU A 416 48.87 11.15 5.63
N ALA A 417 48.79 9.82 5.75
CA ALA A 417 48.91 8.91 4.61
C ALA A 417 47.76 9.11 3.61
N ALA A 418 46.52 9.24 4.08
CA ALA A 418 45.36 9.53 3.24
C ALA A 418 45.45 10.90 2.55
N ALA A 419 45.99 11.92 3.24
CA ALA A 419 46.18 13.26 2.70
C ALA A 419 47.07 13.28 1.44
N LYS A 420 48.01 12.34 1.31
CA LYS A 420 48.88 12.20 0.12
C LYS A 420 48.09 11.92 -1.18
N SER A 421 46.82 11.53 -1.09
CA SER A 421 45.91 11.34 -2.24
C SER A 421 45.28 12.63 -2.77
N ILE A 422 45.47 13.76 -2.08
CA ILE A 422 45.02 15.09 -2.52
C ILE A 422 46.06 15.66 -3.48
N ASN A 423 45.63 16.02 -4.70
CA ASN A 423 46.51 16.60 -5.72
C ASN A 423 46.55 18.13 -5.67
N SER A 424 45.48 18.76 -5.20
CA SER A 424 45.42 20.21 -5.00
C SER A 424 46.33 20.63 -3.84
N ASP A 425 47.41 21.36 -4.17
CA ASP A 425 48.32 21.97 -3.20
C ASP A 425 47.58 22.79 -2.13
N HIS A 426 46.51 23.50 -2.53
CA HIS A 426 45.68 24.28 -1.64
C HIS A 426 45.00 23.39 -0.58
N TYR A 427 44.21 22.41 -1.02
CA TYR A 427 43.45 21.55 -0.12
C TYR A 427 44.35 20.64 0.73
N LEU A 428 45.47 20.16 0.17
CA LEU A 428 46.47 19.40 0.94
C LEU A 428 47.05 20.28 2.06
N THR A 429 47.38 21.54 1.74
CA THR A 429 47.87 22.48 2.75
C THR A 429 46.85 22.74 3.84
N GLU A 430 45.56 22.85 3.53
CA GLU A 430 44.52 23.03 4.54
C GLU A 430 44.45 21.86 5.52
N VAL A 431 44.53 20.62 5.03
CA VAL A 431 44.58 19.42 5.88
C VAL A 431 45.85 19.40 6.74
N LEU A 432 47.00 19.73 6.16
CA LEU A 432 48.26 19.76 6.92
C LEU A 432 48.23 20.84 8.00
N VAL A 433 47.78 22.05 7.67
CA VAL A 433 47.65 23.13 8.65
C VAL A 433 46.70 22.76 9.80
N SER A 434 45.57 22.09 9.52
CA SER A 434 44.67 21.62 10.59
C SER A 434 45.27 20.50 11.44
N THR A 435 46.18 19.70 10.87
CA THR A 435 46.81 18.58 11.55
C THR A 435 48.02 19.02 12.40
N ALA A 436 48.69 20.11 12.00
CA ALA A 436 49.95 20.55 12.59
C ALA A 436 49.93 20.74 14.12
N PRO A 437 48.88 21.30 14.77
CA PRO A 437 48.86 21.47 16.22
C PRO A 437 49.10 20.17 16.99
N ARG A 438 48.55 19.04 16.53
CA ARG A 438 48.76 17.73 17.17
C ARG A 438 50.12 17.11 16.84
N VAL A 439 50.63 17.37 15.64
CA VAL A 439 51.93 16.86 15.18
C VAL A 439 53.09 17.49 15.95
N ARG A 440 53.00 18.78 16.28
CA ARG A 440 54.04 19.50 17.05
C ARG A 440 54.38 18.83 18.37
N SER A 441 53.34 18.42 19.10
CA SER A 441 53.42 17.74 20.39
C SER A 441 53.59 16.22 20.29
N GLY A 442 53.55 15.66 19.08
CA GLY A 442 53.59 14.22 18.86
C GLY A 442 55.00 13.65 18.64
N SER A 443 55.06 12.35 18.35
CA SER A 443 56.32 11.62 18.12
C SER A 443 57.08 12.09 16.89
N GLU A 444 58.37 11.76 16.81
CA GLU A 444 59.17 12.04 15.61
C GLU A 444 58.63 11.30 14.37
N SER A 445 58.07 10.10 14.56
CA SER A 445 57.38 9.37 13.50
C SER A 445 56.21 10.16 12.92
N LEU A 446 55.46 10.87 13.78
CA LEU A 446 54.36 11.72 13.35
C LEU A 446 54.85 12.95 12.57
N LYS A 447 55.92 13.61 13.05
CA LYS A 447 56.57 14.73 12.35
C LYS A 447 57.11 14.30 10.99
N ASN A 448 57.68 13.11 10.89
CA ASN A 448 58.17 12.56 9.63
C ASN A 448 57.03 12.28 8.65
N ALA A 449 55.94 11.64 9.10
CA ALA A 449 54.75 11.42 8.27
C ALA A 449 54.17 12.74 7.74
N TYR A 450 54.17 13.80 8.56
CA TYR A 450 53.73 15.13 8.17
C TYR A 450 54.61 15.73 7.07
N ARG A 451 55.94 15.71 7.26
CA ARG A 451 56.90 16.22 6.27
C ARG A 451 56.81 15.46 4.95
N GLU A 452 56.60 14.15 4.99
CA GLU A 452 56.38 13.34 3.78
C GLU A 452 55.11 13.73 3.03
N ALA A 453 54.01 13.99 3.74
CA ALA A 453 52.79 14.48 3.11
C ALA A 453 52.99 15.89 2.54
N ALA A 454 53.67 16.79 3.25
CA ALA A 454 53.98 18.13 2.77
C ALA A 454 54.80 18.13 1.47
N ARG A 455 55.72 17.19 1.28
CA ARG A 455 56.53 17.05 0.05
C ARG A 455 55.72 16.78 -1.22
N LYS A 456 54.43 16.43 -1.11
CA LYS A 456 53.53 16.31 -2.26
C LYS A 456 53.05 17.67 -2.78
N ILE A 457 53.21 18.74 -2.01
CA ILE A 457 52.85 20.10 -2.42
C ILE A 457 53.91 20.63 -3.40
N SER A 458 53.47 21.00 -4.60
CA SER A 458 54.38 21.51 -5.64
C SER A 458 54.63 23.02 -5.51
N SER A 459 53.62 23.77 -5.07
CA SER A 459 53.72 25.21 -4.87
C SER A 459 54.55 25.55 -3.63
N GLU A 460 55.63 26.30 -3.83
CA GLU A 460 56.50 26.78 -2.74
C GLU A 460 55.74 27.58 -1.68
N THR A 461 54.73 28.35 -2.09
CA THR A 461 53.92 29.17 -1.18
C THR A 461 53.11 28.28 -0.23
N TYR A 462 52.44 27.27 -0.78
CA TYR A 462 51.64 26.31 -0.02
C TYR A 462 52.52 25.38 0.82
N TYR A 463 53.64 24.90 0.27
CA TYR A 463 54.61 24.06 0.98
C TYR A 463 55.20 24.80 2.18
N GLY A 464 55.66 26.04 1.98
CA GLY A 464 56.17 26.89 3.06
C GLY A 464 55.10 27.18 4.11
N ARG A 465 53.83 27.34 3.74
CA ARG A 465 52.72 27.49 4.69
C ARG A 465 52.52 26.23 5.53
N ALA A 466 52.56 25.04 4.92
CA ALA A 466 52.45 23.77 5.62
C ALA A 466 53.61 23.54 6.60
N LEU A 467 54.87 23.80 6.20
CA LEU A 467 56.01 23.63 7.09
C LEU A 467 56.03 24.63 8.24
N ARG A 468 55.75 25.91 7.99
CA ARG A 468 55.66 26.92 9.06
C ARG A 468 54.57 26.61 10.08
N ALA A 469 53.52 25.87 9.69
CA ALA A 469 52.52 25.41 10.64
C ALA A 469 53.06 24.36 11.61
N LEU A 470 54.17 23.68 11.32
CA LEU A 470 54.84 22.74 12.23
C LEU A 470 55.78 23.46 13.22
N ASP A 471 56.28 24.64 12.87
CA ASP A 471 57.28 25.38 13.66
C ASP A 471 56.68 26.46 14.58
N ARG A 472 55.42 26.83 14.34
CA ARG A 472 54.61 27.68 15.24
C ARG A 472 54.06 26.88 16.40
#